data_AF-A0A949PQP9-F1
#
_entry.id   AF-A0A949PQP9-F1
#
_cell.length_a   1.000
_cell.length_b   1.000
_cell.length_c   1.000
_cell.angle_alpha   90.00
_cell.angle_beta   90.00
_cell.angle_gamma   90.00
#
_symmetry.space_group_name_H-M   'P 1'
#
loop_
_entity.id
_entity.type
_entity.pdbx_description
1 polymer ?
#
loop_
_entity_poly.entity_id
_entity_poly.type
_entity_poly.pdbx_seq_one_letter_code
_entity_poly.pdbx_strand_id
1 'polypeptide(L)'
;MTDTTAAAPAPDSAPTTDSTPQPSRRAPHPVLVQLGQLYPALFGATVQPLKRGIFQDLLTAHGEALDKAQLKIAMAIHTRSTRYLQAVASGAARHDLQGNAVEAMAPEHVLHAVLEVFKRRKPRPGETVEQQQQRLQRRIAQIFSDSGLTREALLERTNIKEPTALATLTAALDYAAEQDARAEAVQRAFAASGAASPAAFAQMYGMHPKAVERQLARAAQLQALRSA
;
A
#
# COMPACT_ATOMS: atom_id res chain seq x y z
N MET A 1 -52.83 -53.42 -52.49
CA MET A 1 -52.36 -53.59 -51.11
C MET A 1 -52.11 -52.19 -50.57
N THR A 2 -53.04 -51.72 -49.73
CA THR A 2 -53.09 -50.39 -49.13
C THR A 2 -52.40 -50.39 -47.77
N ASP A 3 -51.69 -49.29 -47.47
CA ASP A 3 -51.46 -48.66 -46.15
C ASP A 3 -50.72 -49.46 -45.06
N THR A 4 -50.02 -48.92 -44.07
CA THR A 4 -49.43 -47.63 -43.65
C THR A 4 -48.96 -47.92 -42.21
N THR A 5 -47.76 -47.45 -41.75
CA THR A 5 -47.36 -47.17 -40.34
C THR A 5 -45.86 -46.80 -40.35
N ALA A 6 -45.45 -45.53 -40.33
CA ALA A 6 -45.29 -44.59 -39.21
C ALA A 6 -44.05 -44.82 -38.32
N ALA A 7 -43.08 -43.89 -38.38
CA ALA A 7 -42.34 -43.35 -37.23
C ALA A 7 -41.52 -42.11 -37.66
N ALA A 8 -41.81 -40.97 -37.01
CA ALA A 8 -41.20 -39.65 -37.22
C ALA A 8 -40.00 -39.42 -36.25
N PRO A 9 -39.18 -38.38 -36.46
CA PRO A 9 -37.83 -38.23 -35.90
C PRO A 9 -37.76 -37.45 -34.58
N ALA A 10 -36.68 -37.66 -33.81
CA ALA A 10 -36.36 -36.87 -32.62
C ALA A 10 -35.40 -35.70 -32.97
N PRO A 11 -35.52 -34.53 -32.31
CA PRO A 11 -34.75 -33.34 -32.64
C PRO A 11 -33.46 -33.25 -31.80
N ASP A 12 -32.33 -32.96 -32.46
CA ASP A 12 -31.08 -32.59 -31.78
C ASP A 12 -31.05 -31.07 -31.59
N SER A 13 -30.98 -30.61 -30.34
CA SER A 13 -30.93 -29.20 -29.98
C SER A 13 -29.70 -28.89 -29.12
N ALA A 14 -28.76 -28.18 -29.74
CA ALA A 14 -27.86 -27.16 -29.19
C ALA A 14 -26.77 -27.60 -28.17
N PRO A 15 -25.66 -26.84 -27.95
CA PRO A 15 -25.63 -25.38 -27.93
C PRO A 15 -24.55 -24.70 -28.79
N THR A 16 -24.95 -23.58 -29.38
CA THR A 16 -24.09 -22.47 -29.81
C THR A 16 -23.38 -21.86 -28.60
N THR A 17 -22.05 -21.85 -28.61
CA THR A 17 -21.23 -21.15 -27.63
C THR A 17 -21.24 -19.65 -27.90
N ASP A 18 -22.05 -18.93 -27.13
CA ASP A 18 -22.04 -17.47 -27.05
C ASP A 18 -20.72 -17.03 -26.37
N SER A 19 -19.76 -16.56 -27.16
CA SER A 19 -18.48 -16.07 -26.66
C SER A 19 -18.63 -14.61 -26.23
N THR A 20 -18.79 -14.39 -24.93
CA THR A 20 -18.75 -13.04 -24.35
C THR A 20 -17.36 -12.43 -24.58
N PRO A 21 -17.24 -11.20 -25.11
CA PRO A 21 -15.94 -10.60 -25.38
C PRO A 21 -15.20 -10.31 -24.07
N GLN A 22 -14.09 -11.01 -23.83
CA GLN A 22 -13.13 -10.66 -22.79
C GLN A 22 -12.58 -9.25 -23.07
N PRO A 23 -12.43 -8.39 -22.04
CA PRO A 23 -11.83 -7.08 -22.23
C PRO A 23 -10.39 -7.28 -22.73
N SER A 24 -10.12 -6.84 -23.95
CA SER A 24 -8.77 -6.88 -24.53
C SER A 24 -7.84 -6.11 -23.60
N ARG A 25 -6.89 -6.83 -22.97
CA ARG A 25 -5.79 -6.18 -22.26
C ARG A 25 -5.08 -5.30 -23.28
N ARG A 26 -5.22 -3.98 -23.14
CA ARG A 26 -4.49 -3.02 -23.96
C ARG A 26 -3.01 -3.40 -23.91
N ALA A 27 -2.39 -3.50 -25.08
CA ALA A 27 -0.97 -3.80 -25.19
C ALA A 27 -0.16 -2.80 -24.35
N PRO A 28 0.90 -3.26 -23.65
CA PRO A 28 1.75 -2.36 -22.87
C PRO A 28 2.40 -1.32 -23.79
N HIS A 29 2.59 -0.11 -23.28
CA HIS A 29 3.21 0.97 -24.02
C HIS A 29 4.62 0.56 -24.50
N PRO A 30 5.00 0.78 -25.78
CA PRO A 30 6.27 0.27 -26.33
C PRO A 30 7.50 0.70 -25.52
N VAL A 31 7.57 1.97 -25.12
CA VAL A 31 8.68 2.47 -24.27
C VAL A 31 8.72 1.77 -22.90
N LEU A 32 7.59 1.37 -22.32
CA LEU A 32 7.62 0.61 -21.06
C LEU A 32 8.16 -0.81 -21.26
N VAL A 33 7.90 -1.43 -22.41
CA VAL A 33 8.48 -2.74 -22.75
C VAL A 33 10.00 -2.61 -22.88
N GLN A 34 10.48 -1.58 -23.58
CA GLN A 34 11.90 -1.30 -23.71
C GLN A 34 12.56 -1.00 -22.36
N LEU A 35 11.95 -0.18 -21.50
CA LEU A 35 12.44 0.07 -20.14
C LEU A 35 12.46 -1.20 -19.29
N GLY A 36 11.50 -2.10 -19.46
CA GLY A 36 11.48 -3.40 -18.79
C GLY A 36 12.63 -4.31 -19.19
N GLN A 37 13.13 -4.20 -20.43
CA GLN A 37 14.30 -4.93 -20.91
C GLN A 37 15.61 -4.28 -20.42
N LEU A 38 15.70 -2.95 -20.44
CA LEU A 38 16.89 -2.22 -20.01
C LEU A 38 17.08 -2.23 -18.48
N TYR A 39 15.98 -2.10 -17.73
CA TYR A 39 15.99 -1.94 -16.28
C TYR A 39 14.95 -2.87 -15.62
N PRO A 40 15.15 -4.20 -15.68
CA PRO A 40 14.16 -5.18 -15.23
C PRO A 40 13.85 -5.08 -13.73
N ALA A 41 14.79 -4.63 -12.90
CA ALA A 41 14.57 -4.42 -11.47
C ALA A 41 13.56 -3.30 -11.16
N LEU A 42 13.49 -2.28 -12.02
CA LEU A 42 12.64 -1.11 -11.84
C LEU A 42 11.32 -1.23 -12.61
N PHE A 43 11.36 -1.75 -13.84
CA PHE A 43 10.23 -1.75 -14.77
C PHE A 43 9.71 -3.16 -15.11
N GLY A 44 10.43 -4.22 -14.74
CA GLY A 44 10.14 -5.62 -15.07
C GLY A 44 8.97 -6.21 -14.28
N ALA A 45 9.07 -7.45 -13.78
CA ALA A 45 7.98 -8.13 -13.07
C ALA A 45 7.77 -7.59 -11.64
N THR A 46 8.86 -7.29 -10.95
CA THR A 46 8.88 -6.50 -9.70
C THR A 46 9.10 -5.03 -10.05
N VAL A 47 8.43 -4.14 -9.33
CA VAL A 47 8.60 -2.69 -9.46
C VAL A 47 9.15 -2.15 -8.17
N GLN A 48 10.08 -1.20 -8.31
CA GLN A 48 10.65 -0.46 -7.19
C GLN A 48 10.28 1.01 -7.31
N PRO A 49 10.13 1.74 -6.19
CA PRO A 49 9.92 3.17 -6.23
C PRO A 49 11.12 3.86 -6.88
N LEU A 50 10.86 4.84 -7.74
CA LEU A 50 11.92 5.48 -8.52
C LEU A 50 12.52 6.68 -7.78
N LYS A 51 13.83 6.89 -7.98
CA LYS A 51 14.56 8.10 -7.58
C LYS A 51 13.90 9.36 -8.15
N ARG A 52 13.96 10.45 -7.39
CA ARG A 52 13.53 11.77 -7.90
C ARG A 52 14.45 12.21 -9.03
N GLY A 53 13.87 12.63 -10.16
CA GLY A 53 14.65 12.99 -11.35
C GLY A 53 15.08 11.79 -12.21
N ILE A 54 14.57 10.58 -11.96
CA ILE A 54 14.88 9.39 -12.77
C ILE A 54 14.61 9.60 -14.27
N PHE A 55 13.67 10.49 -14.62
CA PHE A 55 13.37 10.81 -16.01
C PHE A 55 14.57 11.47 -16.72
N GLN A 56 15.28 12.37 -16.03
CA GLN A 56 16.50 12.99 -16.53
C GLN A 56 17.62 11.95 -16.63
N ASP A 57 17.77 11.10 -15.61
CA ASP A 57 18.76 10.01 -15.62
C ASP A 57 18.53 9.08 -16.84
N LEU A 58 17.26 8.76 -17.16
CA LEU A 58 16.90 7.97 -18.34
C LEU A 58 17.21 8.68 -19.66
N LEU A 59 16.97 9.99 -19.76
CA LEU A 59 17.31 10.77 -20.95
C LEU A 59 18.82 10.91 -21.14
N THR A 60 19.59 11.05 -20.06
CA THR A 60 21.05 11.09 -20.15
C THR A 60 21.62 9.76 -20.59
N ALA A 61 21.04 8.64 -20.12
CA ALA A 61 21.52 7.30 -20.48
C ALA A 61 21.07 6.85 -21.89
N HIS A 62 19.87 7.21 -22.33
CA HIS A 62 19.23 6.64 -23.53
C HIS A 62 18.58 7.68 -24.46
N GLY A 63 18.98 8.96 -24.37
CA GLY A 63 18.29 10.09 -25.02
C GLY A 63 18.16 10.01 -26.53
N GLU A 64 19.06 9.31 -27.23
CA GLU A 64 18.97 9.09 -28.68
C GLU A 64 18.04 7.92 -29.05
N ALA A 65 17.89 6.95 -28.14
CA ALA A 65 17.10 5.73 -28.35
C ALA A 65 15.66 5.83 -27.81
N LEU A 66 15.36 6.83 -26.98
CA LEU A 66 14.06 7.05 -26.36
C LEU A 66 13.50 8.41 -26.76
N ASP A 67 12.37 8.42 -27.48
CA ASP A 67 11.64 9.66 -27.68
C ASP A 67 11.16 10.24 -26.33
N LYS A 68 11.50 11.50 -26.08
CA LYS A 68 11.22 12.21 -24.83
C LYS A 68 9.72 12.30 -24.55
N ALA A 69 8.89 12.51 -25.57
CA ALA A 69 7.45 12.62 -25.39
C ALA A 69 6.83 11.26 -25.02
N GLN A 70 7.21 10.20 -25.74
CA GLN A 70 6.81 8.82 -25.42
C GLN A 70 7.29 8.37 -24.04
N LEU A 71 8.52 8.73 -23.63
CA LEU A 71 9.04 8.42 -22.30
C LEU A 71 8.20 9.09 -21.20
N LYS A 72 7.80 10.35 -21.39
CA LYS A 72 6.95 11.06 -20.42
C LYS A 72 5.59 10.35 -20.25
N ILE A 73 4.98 9.91 -21.34
CA ILE A 73 3.72 9.15 -21.33
C ILE A 73 3.90 7.81 -20.62
N ALA A 74 4.95 7.06 -20.98
CA ALA A 74 5.30 5.79 -20.36
C ALA A 74 5.47 5.92 -18.84
N MET A 75 6.22 6.92 -18.38
CA MET A 75 6.42 7.20 -16.96
C MET A 75 5.13 7.57 -16.24
N ALA A 76 4.25 8.36 -16.87
CA ALA A 76 2.95 8.69 -16.31
C ALA A 76 2.06 7.44 -16.15
N ILE A 77 2.08 6.52 -17.12
CA ILE A 77 1.37 5.24 -17.03
C ILE A 77 1.95 4.38 -15.90
N HIS A 78 3.27 4.26 -15.84
CA HIS A 78 3.97 3.42 -14.86
C HIS A 78 3.68 3.88 -13.42
N THR A 79 3.90 5.17 -13.14
CA THR A 79 3.76 5.74 -11.79
C THR A 79 2.32 5.78 -11.29
N ARG A 80 1.33 5.71 -12.18
CA ARG A 80 -0.10 5.60 -11.83
C ARG A 80 -0.60 4.16 -11.76
N SER A 81 0.21 3.17 -12.12
CA SER A 81 -0.19 1.76 -12.10
C SER A 81 -0.38 1.25 -10.66
N THR A 82 -1.35 0.35 -10.45
CA THR A 82 -1.58 -0.24 -9.12
C THR A 82 -0.34 -0.96 -8.59
N ARG A 83 0.43 -1.59 -9.47
CA ARG A 83 1.67 -2.29 -9.13
C ARG A 83 2.72 -1.34 -8.56
N TYR A 84 2.90 -0.18 -9.19
CA TYR A 84 3.81 0.86 -8.70
C TYR A 84 3.32 1.46 -7.38
N LEU A 85 2.03 1.77 -7.26
CA LEU A 85 1.45 2.27 -6.02
C LEU A 85 1.61 1.27 -4.86
N GLN A 86 1.52 -0.03 -5.11
CA GLN A 86 1.81 -1.06 -4.11
C GLN A 86 3.27 -1.03 -3.64
N ALA A 87 4.22 -0.82 -4.57
CA ALA A 87 5.64 -0.67 -4.22
C ALA A 87 5.86 0.56 -3.32
N VAL A 88 5.23 1.70 -3.65
CA VAL A 88 5.31 2.92 -2.81
C VAL A 88 4.61 2.72 -1.46
N ALA A 89 3.42 2.10 -1.44
CA ALA A 89 2.66 1.83 -0.22
C ALA A 89 3.36 0.86 0.75
N SER A 90 4.33 0.10 0.26
CA SER A 90 5.18 -0.75 1.09
C SER A 90 6.15 0.06 1.96
N GLY A 91 6.46 1.30 1.57
CA GLY A 91 7.45 2.16 2.23
C GLY A 91 8.89 1.91 1.77
N ALA A 92 9.10 1.12 0.71
CA ALA A 92 10.43 0.85 0.16
C ALA A 92 11.15 2.14 -0.27
N ALA A 93 12.48 2.15 -0.11
CA ALA A 93 13.32 3.25 -0.58
C ALA A 93 13.18 3.47 -2.09
N ARG A 94 13.52 4.67 -2.53
CA ARG A 94 13.64 5.00 -3.95
C ARG A 94 14.94 4.44 -4.50
N HIS A 95 14.91 3.98 -5.74
CA HIS A 95 16.04 3.35 -6.40
C HIS A 95 16.48 4.14 -7.64
N ASP A 96 17.80 4.21 -7.86
CA ASP A 96 18.41 4.73 -9.09
C ASP A 96 18.33 3.71 -10.25
N LEU A 97 18.88 4.07 -11.42
CA LEU A 97 18.88 3.22 -12.61
C LEU A 97 19.69 1.93 -12.44
N GLN A 98 20.67 1.93 -11.55
CA GLN A 98 21.50 0.78 -11.22
C GLN A 98 20.81 -0.16 -10.22
N GLY A 99 19.66 0.27 -9.67
CA GLY A 99 18.88 -0.49 -8.70
C GLY A 99 19.38 -0.33 -7.26
N ASN A 100 20.19 0.69 -6.97
CA ASN A 100 20.62 0.98 -5.60
C ASN A 100 19.58 1.84 -4.89
N ALA A 101 19.34 1.57 -3.61
CA ALA A 101 18.51 2.42 -2.76
C ALA A 101 19.22 3.75 -2.45
N VAL A 102 18.58 4.87 -2.79
CA VAL A 102 19.21 6.20 -2.72
C VAL A 102 18.49 7.19 -1.81
N GLU A 103 17.19 7.01 -1.56
CA GLU A 103 16.40 7.95 -0.77
C GLU A 103 15.27 7.22 -0.04
N ALA A 104 15.05 7.52 1.23
CA ALA A 104 13.90 7.00 1.96
C ALA A 104 12.58 7.52 1.35
N MET A 105 11.52 6.71 1.38
CA MET A 105 10.22 7.17 0.92
C MET A 105 9.62 8.15 1.93
N ALA A 106 9.24 9.35 1.47
CA ALA A 106 8.59 10.31 2.34
C ALA A 106 7.22 9.78 2.82
N PRO A 107 6.87 9.93 4.11
CA PRO A 107 5.63 9.38 4.69
C PRO A 107 4.37 9.78 3.93
N GLU A 108 4.28 11.03 3.46
CA GLU A 108 3.15 11.54 2.70
C GLU A 108 2.93 10.77 1.39
N HIS A 109 4.00 10.36 0.70
CA HIS A 109 3.89 9.56 -0.52
C HIS A 109 3.39 8.14 -0.22
N VAL A 110 3.85 7.54 0.89
CA VAL A 110 3.35 6.23 1.33
C VAL A 110 1.87 6.30 1.67
N LEU A 111 1.43 7.34 2.38
CA LEU A 111 0.04 7.55 2.74
C LEU A 111 -0.87 7.71 1.52
N HIS A 112 -0.50 8.58 0.57
CA HIS A 112 -1.24 8.74 -0.69
C HIS A 112 -1.34 7.41 -1.45
N ALA A 113 -0.25 6.65 -1.53
CA ALA A 113 -0.25 5.35 -2.19
C ALA A 113 -1.13 4.32 -1.46
N VAL A 114 -1.11 4.27 -0.13
CA VAL A 114 -1.94 3.36 0.67
C VAL A 114 -3.43 3.66 0.47
N LEU A 115 -3.82 4.93 0.52
CA LEU A 115 -5.20 5.36 0.28
C LEU A 115 -5.66 5.00 -1.15
N GLU A 116 -4.81 5.26 -2.14
CA GLU A 116 -5.15 5.01 -3.54
C GLU A 116 -5.18 3.50 -3.87
N VAL A 117 -4.27 2.69 -3.32
CA VAL A 117 -4.34 1.22 -3.43
C VAL A 117 -5.60 0.70 -2.78
N PHE A 118 -5.97 1.21 -1.60
CA PHE A 118 -7.18 0.81 -0.90
C PHE A 118 -8.43 1.13 -1.72
N LYS A 119 -8.52 2.33 -2.29
CA LYS A 119 -9.62 2.76 -3.15
C LYS A 119 -9.81 1.86 -4.37
N ARG A 120 -8.71 1.35 -4.94
CA ARG A 120 -8.73 0.46 -6.12
C ARG A 120 -8.96 -1.01 -5.79
N ARG A 121 -8.87 -1.38 -4.51
CA ARG A 121 -8.87 -2.77 -4.08
C ARG A 121 -10.28 -3.34 -4.04
N LYS A 122 -10.44 -4.56 -4.57
CA LYS A 122 -11.66 -5.35 -4.36
C LYS A 122 -11.70 -5.93 -2.94
N PRO A 123 -12.87 -5.97 -2.28
CA PRO A 123 -13.02 -6.59 -0.97
C PRO A 123 -12.49 -8.04 -0.98
N ARG A 124 -11.90 -8.48 0.14
CA ARG A 124 -11.53 -9.88 0.28
C ARG A 124 -12.81 -10.72 0.48
N PRO A 125 -12.86 -11.97 -0.01
CA PRO A 125 -13.98 -12.85 0.27
C PRO A 125 -14.21 -12.99 1.79
N GLY A 126 -15.42 -12.70 2.25
CA GLY A 126 -15.80 -12.80 3.67
C GLY A 126 -15.32 -11.66 4.57
N GLU A 127 -14.65 -10.64 4.04
CA GLU A 127 -14.25 -9.46 4.82
C GLU A 127 -15.34 -8.40 4.82
N THR A 128 -15.72 -7.91 6.00
CA THR A 128 -16.69 -6.81 6.11
C THR A 128 -16.05 -5.46 5.80
N VAL A 129 -16.87 -4.45 5.49
CA VAL A 129 -16.40 -3.08 5.21
C VAL A 129 -15.68 -2.50 6.43
N GLU A 130 -16.19 -2.75 7.63
CA GLU A 130 -15.62 -2.29 8.90
C GLU A 130 -14.24 -2.92 9.13
N GLN A 131 -14.09 -4.24 8.92
CA GLN A 131 -12.80 -4.93 9.05
C GLN A 131 -11.77 -4.36 8.07
N GLN A 132 -12.20 -4.11 6.83
CA GLN A 132 -11.36 -3.51 5.80
C GLN A 132 -10.91 -2.09 6.20
N GLN A 133 -11.82 -1.26 6.71
CA GLN A 133 -11.53 0.09 7.20
C GLN A 133 -10.59 0.07 8.42
N GLN A 134 -10.82 -0.80 9.39
CA GLN A 134 -9.96 -0.95 10.57
C GLN A 134 -8.54 -1.36 10.18
N ARG A 135 -8.37 -2.23 9.18
CA ARG A 135 -7.04 -2.60 8.68
C ARG A 135 -6.34 -1.40 8.03
N LEU A 136 -7.06 -0.60 7.25
CA LEU A 136 -6.51 0.62 6.67
C LEU A 136 -6.09 1.61 7.76
N GLN A 137 -6.96 1.85 8.74
CA GLN A 137 -6.73 2.73 9.88
C GLN A 137 -5.46 2.32 10.64
N ARG A 138 -5.32 1.03 10.99
CA ARG A 138 -4.12 0.50 11.64
C ARG A 138 -2.86 0.67 10.79
N ARG A 139 -2.96 0.47 9.47
CA ARG A 139 -1.82 0.67 8.57
C ARG A 139 -1.38 2.12 8.51
N ILE A 140 -2.32 3.06 8.43
CA ILE A 140 -2.03 4.50 8.44
C ILE A 140 -1.44 4.93 9.78
N ALA A 141 -2.00 4.45 10.90
CA ALA A 141 -1.47 4.70 12.23
C ALA A 141 -0.03 4.21 12.37
N GLN A 142 0.32 3.05 11.82
CA GLN A 142 1.70 2.56 11.81
C GLN A 142 2.63 3.49 11.02
N ILE A 143 2.22 3.93 9.82
CA ILE A 143 3.00 4.86 8.99
C ILE A 143 3.23 6.17 9.73
N PHE A 144 2.21 6.69 10.42
CA PHE A 144 2.33 7.87 11.27
C PHE A 144 3.35 7.64 12.40
N SER A 145 3.22 6.55 13.15
CA SER A 145 4.14 6.21 14.24
C SER A 145 5.60 6.07 13.78
N ASP A 146 5.82 5.47 12.61
CA ASP A 146 7.16 5.28 12.02
C ASP A 146 7.74 6.57 11.45
N SER A 147 6.88 7.53 11.07
CA SER A 147 7.32 8.81 10.49
C SER A 147 8.00 9.74 11.50
N GLY A 148 7.72 9.57 12.79
CA GLY A 148 8.19 10.48 13.84
C GLY A 148 7.64 11.91 13.74
N LEU A 149 6.64 12.16 12.89
CA LEU A 149 6.05 13.48 12.70
C LEU A 149 4.96 13.75 13.75
N THR A 150 4.71 15.03 14.03
CA THR A 150 3.50 15.43 14.75
C THR A 150 2.26 15.28 13.87
N ARG A 151 1.08 15.27 14.50
CA ARG A 151 -0.21 15.20 13.80
C ARG A 151 -0.34 16.35 12.79
N GLU A 152 -0.02 17.57 13.22
CA GLU A 152 -0.14 18.79 12.43
C GLU A 152 0.82 18.75 11.24
N ALA A 153 2.09 18.38 11.47
CA ALA A 153 3.11 18.30 10.42
C ALA A 153 2.74 17.26 9.34
N LEU A 154 2.17 16.11 9.74
CA LEU A 154 1.73 15.10 8.78
C LEU A 154 0.54 15.58 7.95
N LEU A 155 -0.46 16.21 8.59
CA LEU A 155 -1.64 16.75 7.90
C LEU A 155 -1.25 17.85 6.90
N GLU A 156 -0.33 18.74 7.28
CA GLU A 156 0.19 19.79 6.41
C GLU A 156 0.93 19.21 5.19
N ARG A 157 1.86 18.27 5.40
CA ARG A 157 2.63 17.63 4.32
C ARG A 157 1.76 16.82 3.37
N THR A 158 0.78 16.09 3.89
CA THR A 158 -0.09 15.24 3.07
C THR A 158 -1.11 16.06 2.28
N ASN A 159 -1.63 17.15 2.86
CA ASN A 159 -2.55 18.10 2.22
C ASN A 159 -3.71 17.43 1.46
N ILE A 160 -4.34 16.42 2.08
CA ILE A 160 -5.44 15.68 1.47
C ILE A 160 -6.67 16.60 1.36
N LYS A 161 -7.17 16.76 0.13
CA LYS A 161 -8.34 17.61 -0.17
C LYS A 161 -9.67 16.85 -0.18
N GLU A 162 -9.62 15.54 -0.42
CA GLU A 162 -10.82 14.74 -0.56
C GLU A 162 -11.38 14.39 0.84
N PRO A 163 -12.66 14.71 1.14
CA PRO A 163 -13.20 14.62 2.50
C PRO A 163 -13.17 13.22 3.11
N THR A 164 -13.46 12.17 2.34
CA THR A 164 -13.53 10.80 2.87
C THR A 164 -12.15 10.23 3.18
N ALA A 165 -11.14 10.53 2.35
CA ALA A 165 -9.74 10.21 2.60
C ALA A 165 -9.20 11.00 3.80
N LEU A 166 -9.56 12.28 3.94
CA LEU A 166 -9.18 13.08 5.10
C LEU A 166 -9.80 12.52 6.39
N ALA A 167 -11.08 12.17 6.39
CA ALA A 167 -11.74 11.54 7.53
C ALA A 167 -11.06 10.21 7.93
N THR A 168 -10.67 9.41 6.93
CA THR A 168 -9.93 8.16 7.14
C THR A 168 -8.56 8.39 7.79
N LEU A 169 -7.82 9.40 7.31
CA LEU A 169 -6.53 9.78 7.91
C LEU A 169 -6.72 10.26 9.35
N THR A 170 -7.65 11.19 9.58
CA THR A 170 -7.95 11.72 10.92
C THR A 170 -8.31 10.62 11.91
N ALA A 171 -9.20 9.69 11.54
CA ALA A 171 -9.57 8.55 12.39
C ALA A 171 -8.37 7.64 12.70
N ALA A 172 -7.43 7.49 11.76
CA ALA A 172 -6.20 6.74 12.01
C ALA A 172 -5.24 7.45 12.96
N LEU A 173 -5.17 8.78 12.90
CA LEU A 173 -4.37 9.59 13.83
C LEU A 173 -4.99 9.58 15.24
N ASP A 174 -6.32 9.60 15.35
CA ASP A 174 -7.02 9.45 16.64
C ASP A 174 -6.75 8.08 17.25
N TYR A 175 -6.83 7.01 16.45
CA TYR A 175 -6.46 5.67 16.88
C TYR A 175 -5.00 5.57 17.34
N ALA A 176 -4.07 6.21 16.63
CA ALA A 176 -2.67 6.27 17.05
C ALA A 176 -2.51 6.99 18.39
N ALA A 177 -3.21 8.12 18.59
CA ALA A 177 -3.21 8.85 19.86
C ALA A 177 -3.76 8.02 21.02
N GLU A 178 -4.80 7.21 20.80
CA GLU A 178 -5.30 6.26 21.81
C GLU A 178 -4.25 5.20 22.18
N GLN A 179 -3.51 4.66 21.18
CA GLN A 179 -2.43 3.72 21.46
C GLN A 179 -1.28 4.39 22.22
N ASP A 180 -0.96 5.63 21.90
CA ASP A 180 0.08 6.40 22.57
C ASP A 180 -0.29 6.72 24.03
N ALA A 181 -1.55 7.12 24.28
CA ALA A 181 -2.06 7.31 25.65
C ALA A 181 -2.03 6.00 26.45
N ARG A 182 -2.36 4.87 25.82
CA ARG A 182 -2.26 3.55 26.45
C ARG A 182 -0.81 3.18 26.76
N ALA A 183 0.12 3.48 25.87
CA ALA A 183 1.56 3.24 26.07
C ALA A 183 2.08 4.00 27.30
N GLU A 184 1.73 5.28 27.42
CA GLU A 184 2.09 6.11 28.57
C GLU A 184 1.45 5.63 29.88
N ALA A 185 0.19 5.20 29.83
CA ALA A 185 -0.48 4.64 31.00
C ALA A 185 0.22 3.36 31.48
N VAL A 186 0.59 2.47 30.55
CA VAL A 186 1.37 1.26 30.86
C VAL A 186 2.74 1.62 31.42
N GLN A 187 3.42 2.60 30.84
CA GLN A 187 4.74 3.05 31.32
C GLN A 187 4.68 3.64 32.74
N ARG A 188 3.66 4.46 33.04
CA ARG A 188 3.42 4.98 34.40
C ARG A 188 3.08 3.85 35.39
N ALA A 189 2.20 2.93 35.00
CA ALA A 189 1.85 1.79 35.83
C ALA A 189 3.05 0.89 36.10
N PHE A 190 3.89 0.64 35.08
CA PHE A 190 5.12 -0.13 35.22
C PHE A 190 6.09 0.53 36.20
N ALA A 191 6.32 1.84 36.07
CA ALA A 191 7.20 2.58 36.98
C ALA A 191 6.68 2.57 38.44
N ALA A 192 5.37 2.68 38.63
CA ALA A 192 4.75 2.66 39.96
C ALA A 192 4.69 1.25 40.59
N SER A 193 4.69 0.20 39.76
CA SER A 193 4.51 -1.18 40.20
C SER A 193 5.69 -1.75 41.02
N GLY A 194 6.88 -1.16 40.87
CA GLY A 194 8.12 -1.70 41.44
C GLY A 194 8.56 -3.03 40.80
N ALA A 195 7.91 -3.47 39.71
CA ALA A 195 8.27 -4.71 39.04
C ALA A 195 9.69 -4.65 38.46
N ALA A 196 10.49 -5.69 38.71
CA ALA A 196 11.87 -5.75 38.26
C ALA A 196 12.04 -5.85 36.73
N SER A 197 10.99 -6.25 36.00
CA SER A 197 11.01 -6.38 34.55
C SER A 197 9.63 -6.25 33.91
N PRO A 198 9.54 -5.93 32.60
CA PRO A 198 8.27 -5.92 31.87
C PRO A 198 7.51 -7.26 31.94
N ALA A 199 8.25 -8.38 31.97
CA ALA A 199 7.66 -9.70 32.09
C ALA A 199 7.04 -9.94 33.48
N ALA A 200 7.71 -9.51 34.55
CA ALA A 200 7.18 -9.59 35.90
C ALA A 200 5.93 -8.71 36.06
N PHE A 201 5.95 -7.49 35.52
CA PHE A 201 4.78 -6.62 35.46
C PHE A 201 3.62 -7.27 34.69
N ALA A 202 3.91 -7.86 33.53
CA ALA A 202 2.90 -8.54 32.73
C ALA A 202 2.26 -9.70 33.49
N GLN A 203 3.06 -10.51 34.18
CA GLN A 203 2.56 -11.59 35.04
C GLN A 203 1.67 -11.06 36.17
N MET A 204 2.09 -9.98 36.84
CA MET A 204 1.37 -9.39 37.98
C MET A 204 -0.04 -8.92 37.61
N TYR A 205 -0.22 -8.39 36.40
CA TYR A 205 -1.50 -7.87 35.92
C TYR A 205 -2.21 -8.79 34.91
N GLY A 206 -1.75 -10.03 34.72
CA GLY A 206 -2.33 -10.97 33.76
C GLY A 206 -2.25 -10.51 32.30
N MET A 207 -1.27 -9.67 31.96
CA MET A 207 -1.03 -9.17 30.62
C MET A 207 -0.06 -10.07 29.84
N HIS A 208 -0.09 -9.98 28.52
CA HIS A 208 0.89 -10.67 27.68
C HIS A 208 2.24 -9.90 27.66
N PRO A 209 3.40 -10.55 27.95
CA PRO A 209 4.71 -9.87 28.04
C PRO A 209 5.07 -9.03 26.81
N LYS A 210 4.98 -9.61 25.60
CA LYS A 210 5.22 -8.89 24.34
C LYS A 210 4.29 -7.68 24.11
N ALA A 211 3.11 -7.66 24.72
CA ALA A 211 2.23 -6.50 24.62
C ALA A 211 2.75 -5.36 25.50
N VAL A 212 3.16 -5.67 26.74
CA VAL A 212 3.78 -4.70 27.65
C VAL A 212 5.07 -4.16 27.04
N GLU A 213 5.96 -5.02 26.54
CA GLU A 213 7.22 -4.59 25.90
C GLU A 213 7.00 -3.60 24.75
N ARG A 214 6.04 -3.89 23.86
CA ARG A 214 5.69 -2.97 22.76
C ARG A 214 5.17 -1.63 23.26
N GLN A 215 4.33 -1.64 24.29
CA GLN A 215 3.78 -0.40 24.88
C GLN A 215 4.89 0.42 25.55
N LEU A 216 5.82 -0.23 26.28
CA LEU A 216 6.96 0.46 26.89
C LEU A 216 7.93 1.02 25.85
N ALA A 217 8.24 0.26 24.79
CA ALA A 217 9.08 0.72 23.69
C ALA A 217 8.44 1.94 22.98
N ARG A 218 7.13 1.91 22.76
CA ARG A 218 6.39 3.05 22.19
C ARG A 218 6.43 4.27 23.10
N ALA A 219 6.22 4.10 24.41
CA ALA A 219 6.31 5.21 25.37
C ALA A 219 7.70 5.86 25.39
N ALA A 220 8.77 5.05 25.32
CA ALA A 220 10.14 5.55 25.22
C ALA A 220 10.37 6.35 23.92
N GLN A 221 9.86 5.88 22.79
CA GLN A 221 9.91 6.61 21.51
C GLN A 221 9.21 7.97 21.59
N LEU A 222 8.04 8.03 22.22
CA LEU A 222 7.28 9.28 22.41
C LEU A 222 8.03 10.28 23.30
N GLN A 223 8.71 9.81 24.34
CA GLN A 223 9.54 10.66 25.20
C GLN A 223 10.76 11.22 24.45
N ALA A 224 11.39 10.42 23.60
CA ALA A 224 12.48 10.88 22.74
C ALA A 224 11.99 11.97 21.76
N LEU A 225 10.82 11.81 21.16
CA LEU A 225 10.25 12.81 20.25
C LEU A 225 9.83 14.12 20.94
N ARG A 226 9.48 14.09 22.23
CA ARG A 226 9.14 15.30 23.01
C ARG A 226 10.36 16.07 23.50
N SER A 227 11.52 15.41 23.56
CA SER A 227 12.77 15.99 24.06
C SER A 227 13.72 16.45 22.95
N ALA A 228 13.41 16.12 21.70
CA ALA A 228 14.10 16.59 20.50
C ALA A 228 13.50 17.91 19.98
#